data_AF-A0A5C7P751-F1
#
_entry.id   AF-A0A5C7P751-F1
#
_cell.length_a   1.000
_cell.length_b   1.000
_cell.length_c   1.000
_cell.angle_alpha   90.00
_cell.angle_beta   90.00
_cell.angle_gamma   90.00
#
_symmetry.space_group_name_H-M   'P 1'
#
loop_
_entity.id
_entity.type
_entity.pdbx_description
1 polymer ?
#
loop_
_entity_poly.entity_id
_entity_poly.type
_entity_poly.pdbx_seq_one_letter_code
_entity_poly.pdbx_strand_id
1 'polypeptide(L)'
;MTPIEAQRQLLYNELVFCQSIGCHEYTVKYGVQQFSSAISNDASLSSTSSTTLSPKPVVKLVSGNPVAYHGPSEYLGTSSGQQDATLVYEISRIPRSFTVDATTYGYEIDDLLPAVTDATQRAVILITGPDAPSELVCMVKSFRQTAVHITLTVETTTEY
;
A
#
# COMPACT_ATOMS: atom_id res chain seq x y z
N MET A 1 -6.04 -32.64 -12.18
CA MET A 1 -5.67 -31.24 -11.88
C MET A 1 -4.74 -31.26 -10.71
N THR A 2 -3.46 -30.99 -10.94
CA THR A 2 -2.45 -30.91 -9.88
C THR A 2 -2.67 -29.66 -9.03
N PRO A 3 -2.18 -29.60 -7.78
CA PRO A 3 -2.25 -28.39 -6.96
C PRO A 3 -1.71 -27.14 -7.68
N ILE A 4 -0.67 -27.32 -8.51
CA ILE A 4 -0.05 -26.27 -9.33
C ILE A 4 -0.99 -25.78 -10.45
N GLU A 5 -1.76 -26.68 -11.07
CA GLU A 5 -2.76 -26.31 -12.10
C GLU A 5 -3.94 -25.55 -11.50
N ALA A 6 -4.37 -25.90 -10.28
CA ALA A 6 -5.39 -25.17 -9.54
C ALA A 6 -4.95 -23.76 -9.15
N GLN A 7 -3.69 -23.62 -8.73
CA GLN A 7 -3.09 -22.33 -8.40
C GLN A 7 -2.88 -21.45 -9.63
N ARG A 8 -2.47 -22.03 -10.77
CA ARG A 8 -2.39 -21.30 -12.06
C ARG A 8 -3.75 -20.82 -12.53
N GLN A 9 -4.80 -21.62 -12.34
CA GLN A 9 -6.17 -21.24 -12.72
C GLN A 9 -6.72 -20.12 -11.82
N LEU A 10 -6.40 -20.11 -10.52
CA LEU A 10 -6.73 -19.01 -9.62
C LEU A 10 -6.02 -17.72 -10.04
N LEU A 11 -4.72 -17.77 -10.31
CA LEU A 11 -3.97 -16.62 -10.84
C LEU A 11 -4.54 -16.11 -12.16
N TYR A 12 -4.88 -17.03 -13.07
CA TYR A 12 -5.46 -16.69 -14.36
C TYR A 12 -6.83 -16.03 -14.17
N ASN A 13 -7.67 -16.54 -13.28
CA ASN A 13 -8.99 -15.97 -13.00
C ASN A 13 -8.88 -14.60 -12.30
N GLU A 14 -7.86 -14.38 -11.45
CA GLU A 14 -7.61 -13.10 -10.77
C GLU A 14 -6.98 -12.06 -11.72
N LEU A 15 -6.06 -12.48 -12.60
CA LEU A 15 -5.50 -11.65 -13.68
C LEU A 15 -6.58 -11.28 -14.72
N VAL A 16 -7.49 -12.20 -15.04
CA VAL A 16 -8.62 -11.96 -15.96
C VAL A 16 -9.66 -11.04 -15.31
N PHE A 17 -9.91 -11.15 -14.00
CA PHE A 17 -10.74 -10.19 -13.27
C PHE A 17 -10.14 -8.77 -13.31
N CYS A 18 -8.81 -8.69 -13.26
CA CYS A 18 -8.03 -7.46 -13.41
C CYS A 18 -7.98 -6.88 -14.84
N GLN A 19 -8.52 -7.54 -15.85
CA GLN A 19 -8.68 -6.94 -17.18
C GLN A 19 -10.00 -6.18 -17.34
N SER A 20 -10.82 -6.11 -16.29
CA SER A 20 -11.95 -5.18 -16.26
C SER A 20 -11.47 -3.73 -16.12
N ILE A 21 -12.19 -2.80 -16.76
CA ILE A 21 -11.83 -1.39 -16.93
C ILE A 21 -11.39 -0.75 -15.60
N GLY A 22 -10.13 -0.32 -15.50
CA GLY A 22 -9.60 0.48 -14.39
C GLY A 22 -8.58 -0.20 -13.46
N CYS A 23 -8.22 -1.46 -13.70
CA CYS A 23 -7.16 -2.16 -12.98
C CYS A 23 -5.81 -1.96 -13.68
N HIS A 24 -4.79 -1.49 -12.96
CA HIS A 24 -3.44 -1.32 -13.50
C HIS A 24 -2.40 -1.99 -12.60
N GLU A 25 -1.22 -2.28 -13.15
CA GLU A 25 -0.07 -2.69 -12.34
C GLU A 25 0.40 -1.49 -11.52
N TYR A 26 0.42 -1.66 -10.20
CA TYR A 26 0.97 -0.70 -9.26
C TYR A 26 2.18 -1.32 -8.56
N THR A 27 3.12 -0.47 -8.17
CA THR A 27 4.10 -0.82 -7.15
C THR A 27 3.49 -0.46 -5.80
N VAL A 28 3.25 -1.48 -4.99
CA VAL A 28 2.80 -1.30 -3.61
C VAL A 28 3.95 -1.70 -2.69
N LYS A 29 4.31 -0.82 -1.77
CA LYS A 29 5.22 -1.12 -0.67
C LYS A 29 4.48 -0.94 0.65
N TYR A 30 4.89 -1.69 1.65
CA TYR A 30 4.42 -1.52 3.03
C TYR A 30 5.63 -1.28 3.91
N GLY A 31 5.47 -0.52 4.98
CA GLY A 31 6.62 -0.08 5.74
C GLY A 31 6.30 0.67 7.02
N VAL A 32 7.36 1.05 7.72
CA VAL A 32 7.29 1.88 8.91
C VAL A 32 8.15 3.13 8.69
N GLN A 33 7.54 4.28 8.89
CA GLN A 33 8.23 5.56 9.06
C GLN A 33 8.62 5.73 10.52
N GLN A 34 9.86 6.13 10.75
CA GLN A 34 10.44 6.38 12.06
C GLN A 34 10.68 7.88 12.22
N PHE A 35 10.22 8.44 13.34
CA PHE A 35 10.35 9.85 13.67
C PHE A 35 11.38 10.06 14.78
N SER A 36 11.93 11.28 14.86
CA SER A 36 12.91 11.70 15.86
C SER A 36 12.36 11.79 17.28
N SER A 37 11.04 11.93 17.42
CA SER A 37 10.32 11.96 18.69
C SER A 37 8.88 11.43 18.50
N ALA A 38 8.07 11.45 19.56
CA ALA A 38 6.67 11.05 19.45
C ALA A 38 5.96 11.93 18.43
N ILE A 39 5.14 11.30 17.56
CA ILE A 39 4.47 11.98 16.44
C ILE A 39 3.63 13.16 16.98
N SER A 40 4.13 14.36 16.76
CA SER A 40 3.63 15.66 17.25
C SER A 40 4.25 16.77 16.39
N ASN A 41 3.75 17.99 16.39
CA ASN A 41 4.12 19.05 15.42
C ASN A 41 5.64 19.33 15.23
N ASP A 42 6.51 18.91 16.14
CA ASP A 42 7.97 19.14 16.08
C ASP A 42 8.79 17.86 15.80
N ALA A 43 8.15 16.70 15.68
CA ALA A 43 8.84 15.50 15.22
C ALA A 43 9.33 15.70 13.77
N SER A 44 10.35 14.94 13.39
CA SER A 44 10.88 14.95 12.04
C SER A 44 11.07 13.52 11.58
N LEU A 45 10.77 13.26 10.30
CA LEU A 45 11.02 11.95 9.70
C LEU A 45 12.51 11.66 9.74
N SER A 46 12.89 10.62 10.48
CA SER A 46 14.28 10.17 10.62
C SER A 46 14.63 9.08 9.61
N SER A 47 13.70 8.17 9.33
CA SER A 47 13.90 7.15 8.29
C SER A 47 12.58 6.53 7.84
N THR A 48 12.60 5.92 6.65
CA THR A 48 11.50 5.10 6.14
C THR A 48 12.05 3.72 5.80
N SER A 49 11.49 2.68 6.42
CA SER A 49 11.72 1.30 6.04
C SER A 49 10.52 0.80 5.24
N SER A 50 10.74 0.15 4.10
CA SER A 50 9.64 -0.41 3.31
C SER A 50 10.05 -1.67 2.56
N THR A 51 9.07 -2.54 2.32
CA THR A 51 9.20 -3.77 1.54
C THR A 51 8.20 -3.70 0.39
N THR A 52 8.67 -3.97 -0.82
CA THR A 52 7.81 -4.05 -2.01
C THR A 52 7.03 -5.36 -1.98
N LEU A 53 5.71 -5.29 -2.18
CA LEU A 53 4.90 -6.48 -2.38
C LEU A 53 5.38 -7.26 -3.61
N SER A 54 5.68 -8.53 -3.39
CA SER A 54 6.04 -9.49 -4.42
C SER A 54 5.25 -10.76 -4.15
N PRO A 55 4.49 -11.32 -5.11
CA PRO A 55 4.35 -10.87 -6.50
C PRO A 55 3.67 -9.49 -6.60
N LYS A 56 3.89 -8.78 -7.72
CA LYS A 56 3.28 -7.46 -7.92
C LYS A 56 1.75 -7.54 -7.87
N PRO A 57 1.07 -6.72 -7.04
CA PRO A 57 -0.37 -6.66 -7.03
C PRO A 57 -0.91 -5.95 -8.26
N VAL A 58 -2.14 -6.29 -8.62
CA VAL A 58 -2.98 -5.39 -9.41
C VAL A 58 -3.79 -4.52 -8.46
N VAL A 59 -3.85 -3.23 -8.76
CA VAL A 59 -4.54 -2.26 -7.91
C VAL A 59 -5.54 -1.48 -8.74
N LYS A 60 -6.69 -1.21 -8.12
CA LYS A 60 -7.74 -0.34 -8.63
C LYS A 60 -8.01 0.76 -7.61
N LEU A 61 -7.98 2.00 -8.06
CA LEU A 61 -8.52 3.12 -7.30
C LEU A 61 -10.06 3.08 -7.42
N VAL A 62 -10.74 2.85 -6.30
CA VAL A 62 -12.20 2.75 -6.24
C VAL A 62 -12.84 4.13 -6.08
N SER A 63 -12.24 4.99 -5.25
CA SER A 63 -12.74 6.34 -5.01
C SER A 63 -11.66 7.27 -4.48
N GLY A 64 -11.87 8.57 -4.67
CA GLY A 64 -10.95 9.64 -4.30
C GLY A 64 -10.12 10.12 -5.50
N ASN A 65 -9.46 11.27 -5.35
CA ASN A 65 -8.52 11.78 -6.35
C ASN A 65 -7.11 11.72 -5.74
N PRO A 66 -6.17 10.97 -6.34
CA PRO A 66 -4.80 10.92 -5.86
C PRO A 66 -4.17 12.30 -6.07
N VAL A 67 -3.81 12.95 -4.96
CA VAL A 67 -3.08 14.21 -4.99
C VAL A 67 -1.61 13.88 -4.81
N ALA A 68 -0.77 14.27 -5.78
CA ALA A 68 0.67 14.10 -5.67
C ALA A 68 1.23 15.00 -4.55
N TYR A 69 1.93 14.40 -3.59
CA TYR A 69 2.73 15.12 -2.60
C TYR A 69 4.20 15.20 -3.05
N HIS A 70 4.89 16.28 -2.69
CA HIS A 70 6.30 16.48 -3.00
C HIS A 70 7.08 17.00 -1.78
N GLY A 71 8.15 16.30 -1.41
CA GLY A 71 9.34 16.87 -0.77
C GLY A 71 9.89 16.13 0.45
N PRO A 72 10.83 15.19 0.30
CA PRO A 72 11.57 14.65 1.44
C PRO A 72 12.36 15.78 2.08
N SER A 73 12.02 16.17 3.32
CA SER A 73 12.70 17.09 4.27
C SER A 73 11.84 18.25 4.83
N GLU A 74 10.51 18.18 4.79
CA GLU A 74 9.65 19.19 5.45
C GLU A 74 9.42 18.87 6.95
N TYR A 75 9.08 19.89 7.75
CA TYR A 75 8.69 19.74 9.16
C TYR A 75 7.17 19.49 9.25
N LEU A 76 6.69 18.78 10.28
CA LEU A 76 5.30 18.28 10.39
C LEU A 76 4.23 19.38 10.42
N GLY A 77 4.61 20.66 10.41
CA GLY A 77 3.72 21.79 10.65
C GLY A 77 3.60 22.86 9.56
N THR A 78 4.35 22.84 8.44
CA THR A 78 4.45 24.05 7.59
C THR A 78 4.47 23.81 6.08
N SER A 79 3.35 23.36 5.51
CA SER A 79 3.08 23.47 4.07
C SER A 79 1.65 23.93 3.87
N SER A 80 1.43 25.25 3.81
CA SER A 80 0.11 25.81 3.49
C SER A 80 -0.25 25.47 2.05
N GLY A 81 -1.01 24.40 1.82
CA GLY A 81 -1.49 24.11 0.47
C GLY A 81 -2.08 22.75 0.14
N GLN A 82 -2.19 21.78 1.06
CA GLN A 82 -2.79 20.48 0.70
C GLN A 82 -3.72 19.92 1.77
N GLN A 83 -4.72 19.17 1.29
CA GLN A 83 -5.75 18.49 2.07
C GLN A 83 -5.47 17.00 2.12
N ASP A 84 -5.70 16.37 3.25
CA ASP A 84 -5.75 14.91 3.38
C ASP A 84 -6.82 14.38 2.42
N ALA A 85 -6.39 13.57 1.44
CA ALA A 85 -7.30 12.88 0.54
C ALA A 85 -7.57 11.47 1.09
N THR A 86 -8.85 11.17 1.34
CA THR A 86 -9.27 9.79 1.60
C THR A 86 -9.40 9.06 0.27
N LEU A 87 -8.58 8.02 0.08
CA LEU A 87 -8.56 7.16 -1.10
C LEU A 87 -9.03 5.76 -0.71
N VAL A 88 -9.72 5.08 -1.63
CA VAL A 88 -10.08 3.67 -1.47
C VAL A 88 -9.42 2.87 -2.57
N TYR A 89 -8.55 1.93 -2.20
CA TYR A 89 -7.86 1.03 -3.11
C TYR A 89 -8.37 -0.40 -2.96
N GLU A 90 -8.60 -1.08 -4.08
CA GLU A 90 -8.76 -2.52 -4.15
C GLU A 90 -7.46 -3.13 -4.66
N ILE A 91 -6.83 -3.94 -3.81
CA ILE A 91 -5.61 -4.67 -4.12
C ILE A 91 -5.99 -6.13 -4.35
N SER A 92 -5.57 -6.72 -5.48
CA SER A 92 -5.70 -8.16 -5.74
C SER A 92 -5.12 -8.94 -4.58
N ARG A 93 -5.84 -9.92 -4.03
CA ARG A 93 -5.27 -10.78 -3.00
C ARG A 93 -4.50 -11.90 -3.65
N ILE A 94 -3.25 -12.12 -3.25
CA ILE A 94 -2.49 -13.30 -3.65
C ILE A 94 -2.25 -14.12 -2.37
N PRO A 95 -2.96 -15.25 -2.15
CA PRO A 95 -2.83 -16.00 -0.91
C PRO A 95 -1.39 -16.45 -0.63
N ARG A 96 -0.95 -16.47 0.63
CA ARG A 96 0.41 -16.92 1.01
C ARG A 96 0.80 -18.31 0.53
N SER A 97 -0.19 -19.19 0.28
CA SER A 97 0.04 -20.51 -0.33
C SER A 97 0.57 -20.44 -1.77
N PHE A 98 0.52 -19.27 -2.40
CA PHE A 98 1.16 -19.01 -3.68
C PHE A 98 2.62 -18.64 -3.43
N THR A 99 3.52 -19.58 -3.71
CA THR A 99 4.97 -19.39 -3.60
C THR A 99 5.56 -19.42 -5.00
N VAL A 100 6.15 -18.31 -5.44
CA VAL A 100 6.82 -18.21 -6.75
C VAL A 100 8.21 -18.84 -6.69
N ASP A 101 8.91 -18.60 -5.58
CA ASP A 101 10.24 -19.14 -5.29
C ASP A 101 10.45 -19.21 -3.76
N ALA A 102 11.63 -19.66 -3.31
CA ALA A 102 11.94 -19.83 -1.89
C ALA A 102 11.83 -18.55 -1.03
N THR A 103 11.78 -17.38 -1.66
CA THR A 103 11.76 -16.05 -1.03
C THR A 103 10.53 -15.21 -1.39
N THR A 104 9.79 -15.59 -2.43
CA THR A 104 8.62 -14.87 -2.94
C THR A 104 7.35 -15.67 -2.69
N TYR A 105 6.47 -15.14 -1.84
CA TYR A 105 5.17 -15.72 -1.51
C TYR A 105 4.08 -14.65 -1.57
N GLY A 106 2.82 -15.07 -1.69
CA GLY A 106 1.67 -14.16 -1.65
C GLY A 106 1.60 -13.36 -0.34
N TYR A 107 0.65 -12.44 -0.24
CA TYR A 107 0.52 -11.52 0.89
C TYR A 107 -0.88 -11.57 1.49
N GLU A 108 -0.94 -11.33 2.80
CA GLU A 108 -2.18 -11.10 3.54
C GLU A 108 -2.20 -9.68 4.11
N ILE A 109 -3.31 -9.28 4.72
CA ILE A 109 -3.42 -7.95 5.34
C ILE A 109 -2.35 -7.68 6.40
N ASP A 110 -1.94 -8.71 7.16
CA ASP A 110 -0.91 -8.58 8.19
C ASP A 110 0.46 -8.22 7.61
N ASP A 111 0.71 -8.55 6.33
CA ASP A 111 1.91 -8.13 5.61
C ASP A 111 1.83 -6.65 5.23
N LEU A 112 0.64 -6.15 4.90
CA LEU A 112 0.41 -4.76 4.50
C LEU A 112 0.39 -3.77 5.68
N LEU A 113 0.20 -4.27 6.91
CA LEU A 113 0.09 -3.48 8.12
C LEU A 113 1.18 -3.88 9.12
N PRO A 114 2.44 -3.43 8.92
CA PRO A 114 3.51 -3.77 9.84
C PRO A 114 3.18 -3.25 11.25
N ALA A 115 3.54 -4.06 12.25
CA ALA A 115 3.31 -3.70 13.64
C ALA A 115 4.14 -2.45 14.02
N VAL A 116 3.45 -1.46 14.57
CA VAL A 116 4.04 -0.24 15.14
C VAL A 116 4.32 -0.52 16.62
N THR A 117 5.57 -0.41 17.05
CA THR A 117 5.99 -0.83 18.39
C THR A 117 6.08 0.31 19.40
N ASP A 118 6.10 1.56 18.93
CA ASP A 118 6.23 2.73 19.78
C ASP A 118 5.55 3.98 19.16
N ALA A 119 5.41 5.04 19.96
CA ALA A 119 4.76 6.29 19.57
C ALA A 119 5.57 7.15 18.58
N THR A 120 6.77 6.71 18.19
CA THR A 120 7.66 7.38 17.23
C THR A 120 7.60 6.71 15.86
N GLN A 121 6.76 5.70 15.69
CA GLN A 121 6.62 4.93 14.47
C GLN A 121 5.24 5.12 13.85
N ARG A 122 5.17 5.07 12.52
CA ARG A 122 3.93 5.05 11.76
C ARG A 122 3.96 4.00 10.67
N ALA A 123 2.99 3.08 10.68
CA ALA A 123 2.80 2.17 9.56
C ALA A 123 2.29 2.95 8.34
N VAL A 124 2.85 2.64 7.18
CA VAL A 124 2.50 3.27 5.91
C VAL A 124 2.46 2.26 4.78
N ILE A 125 1.66 2.60 3.78
CA ILE A 125 1.66 1.95 2.47
C ILE A 125 2.10 2.99 1.47
N LEU A 126 3.06 2.63 0.62
CA LEU A 126 3.53 3.48 -0.47
C LEU A 126 3.01 2.93 -1.79
N ILE A 127 2.35 3.77 -2.57
CA ILE A 127 1.66 3.37 -3.81
C ILE A 127 2.17 4.21 -4.98
N THR A 128 2.66 3.54 -6.02
CA THR A 128 3.10 4.18 -7.27
C THR A 128 2.46 3.48 -8.46
N GLY A 129 1.87 4.23 -9.39
CA GLY A 129 1.20 3.66 -10.56
C GLY A 129 0.64 4.71 -11.51
N PRO A 130 -0.20 4.33 -12.49
CA PRO A 130 -0.66 5.25 -13.53
C PRO A 130 -1.45 6.46 -13.01
N ASP A 131 -2.26 6.27 -11.98
CA ASP A 131 -3.03 7.35 -11.35
C ASP A 131 -2.25 8.03 -10.20
N ALA A 132 -1.06 7.51 -9.88
CA ALA A 132 -0.16 8.01 -8.83
C ALA A 132 1.28 8.05 -9.40
N PRO A 133 1.59 9.01 -10.29
CA PRO A 133 2.85 9.03 -11.04
C PRO A 133 4.06 9.29 -10.14
N SER A 134 3.85 9.89 -8.96
CA SER A 134 4.78 9.93 -7.84
C SER A 134 4.33 8.96 -6.74
N GLU A 135 5.29 8.48 -5.94
CA GLU A 135 5.00 7.59 -4.82
C GLU A 135 4.13 8.30 -3.77
N LEU A 136 2.90 7.80 -3.57
CA LEU A 136 1.98 8.29 -2.55
C LEU A 136 2.28 7.58 -1.23
N VAL A 137 2.44 8.36 -0.16
CA VAL A 137 2.55 7.83 1.20
C VAL A 137 1.16 7.85 1.84
N CYS A 138 0.68 6.67 2.21
CA CYS A 138 -0.69 6.46 2.66
C CYS A 138 -0.71 5.83 4.05
N MET A 139 -1.55 6.35 4.94
CA MET A 139 -1.87 5.71 6.21
C MET A 139 -3.18 4.93 6.07
N VAL A 140 -3.19 3.67 6.52
CA VAL A 140 -4.41 2.86 6.48
C VAL A 140 -5.35 3.27 7.60
N LYS A 141 -6.57 3.67 7.24
CA LYS A 141 -7.64 4.04 8.19
C LYS A 141 -8.54 2.85 8.50
N SER A 142 -8.83 2.06 7.48
CA SER A 142 -9.60 0.83 7.61
C SER A 142 -9.28 -0.12 6.46
N PHE A 143 -9.58 -1.39 6.65
CA PHE A 143 -9.44 -2.40 5.61
C PHE A 143 -10.59 -3.40 5.67
N ARG A 144 -10.83 -4.04 4.53
CA ARG A 144 -11.73 -5.19 4.40
C ARG A 144 -11.05 -6.22 3.51
N GLN A 145 -11.03 -7.47 3.96
CA GLN A 145 -10.51 -8.57 3.18
C GLN A 145 -11.65 -9.48 2.70
N THR A 146 -11.56 -9.90 1.45
CA THR A 146 -12.43 -10.91 0.84
C THR A 146 -11.58 -12.08 0.33
N ALA A 147 -12.22 -13.07 -0.29
CA ALA A 147 -11.48 -14.18 -0.90
C ALA A 147 -10.51 -13.71 -2.00
N VAL A 148 -10.85 -12.61 -2.70
CA VAL A 148 -10.22 -12.20 -3.96
C VAL A 148 -9.50 -10.84 -3.85
N HIS A 149 -9.93 -9.98 -2.92
CA HIS A 149 -9.38 -8.62 -2.77
C HIS A 149 -9.15 -8.22 -1.33
N ILE A 150 -8.18 -7.34 -1.16
CA ILE A 150 -7.98 -6.52 0.03
C ILE A 150 -8.38 -5.09 -0.35
N THR A 151 -9.47 -4.59 0.24
CA THR A 151 -9.90 -3.20 0.11
C THR A 151 -9.27 -2.40 1.24
N LEU A 152 -8.53 -1.35 0.91
CA LEU A 152 -7.91 -0.43 1.85
C LEU A 152 -8.57 0.94 1.71
N THR A 153 -9.06 1.48 2.83
CA THR A 153 -9.33 2.92 2.93
C THR A 153 -8.10 3.57 3.53
N VAL A 154 -7.48 4.43 2.76
CA VAL A 154 -6.25 5.11 3.14
C VAL A 154 -6.44 6.61 3.14
N GLU A 155 -5.65 7.28 3.95
CA GLU A 155 -5.51 8.73 3.96
C GLU A 155 -4.12 9.02 3.41
N THR A 156 -4.04 9.79 2.32
CA THR A 156 -2.75 10.34 1.89
C THR A 156 -2.23 11.20 3.01
N THR A 157 -0.97 11.02 3.37
CA THR A 157 -0.37 11.91 4.36
C THR A 157 0.69 12.71 3.66
N THR A 158 0.82 13.95 4.09
CA THR A 158 2.04 14.68 3.81
C THR A 158 3.20 13.96 4.50
N GLU A 159 4.40 14.02 3.92
CA GLU A 159 5.61 13.92 4.72
C GLU A 159 5.52 15.10 5.67
N TYR A 160 4.97 14.82 6.85
CA TYR A 160 5.05 15.72 7.95
C TYR A 160 6.48 15.55 8.53
#